data_AF-A0A3C1DTR2-F1
#
_entry.id   AF-A0A3C1DTR2-F1
#
_cell.length_a   1.000
_cell.length_b   1.000
_cell.length_c   1.000
_cell.angle_alpha   90.00
_cell.angle_beta   90.00
_cell.angle_gamma   90.00
#
_symmetry.space_group_name_H-M   'P 1'
#
loop_
_entity.id
_entity.type
_entity.pdbx_description
1 polymer ?
#
loop_
_entity_poly.entity_id
_entity_poly.type
_entity_poly.pdbx_seq_one_letter_code
_entity_poly.pdbx_strand_id
1 'polypeptide(L)'
;MNVSGHRLSTAEIESALVSHPIVAESAVVGAADETTGQAVVAFVILRAEHAGHQTPDEASELLRKHVSEQIGAIARPRQIFIVAELPKTRS
;
A
#
# COMPACT_ATOMS: atom_id res chain seq x y z
N MET A 1 9.90 6.07 6.74
CA MET A 1 9.89 4.93 7.70
C MET A 1 11.22 4.17 7.61
N ASN A 2 11.59 3.45 8.67
CA ASN A 2 12.82 2.65 8.73
C ASN A 2 12.48 1.16 8.76
N VAL A 3 12.66 0.49 7.62
CA VAL A 3 12.36 -0.94 7.43
C VAL A 3 13.68 -1.67 7.22
N SER A 4 14.06 -2.52 8.17
CA SER A 4 15.32 -3.29 8.13
C SER A 4 16.56 -2.41 7.92
N GLY A 5 16.58 -1.20 8.47
CA GLY A 5 17.69 -0.25 8.30
C GLY A 5 17.58 0.63 7.04
N HIS A 6 16.61 0.40 6.17
CA HIS A 6 16.37 1.21 4.97
C HIS A 6 15.40 2.35 5.24
N ARG A 7 15.77 3.57 4.82
CA ARG A 7 14.87 4.73 4.84
C ARG A 7 13.96 4.70 3.62
N LEU A 8 12.69 4.36 3.84
CA LEU A 8 11.66 4.35 2.81
C LEU A 8 10.75 5.58 2.95
N SER A 9 10.39 6.16 1.81
CA SER A 9 9.39 7.23 1.72
C SER A 9 7.99 6.65 1.62
N THR A 10 7.05 7.09 2.47
CA THR A 10 5.64 6.67 2.34
C THR A 10 5.05 7.17 1.03
N ALA A 11 5.37 8.40 0.64
CA ALA A 11 4.90 9.02 -0.60
C ALA A 11 5.34 8.24 -1.86
N GLU A 12 6.52 7.62 -1.83
CA GLU A 12 7.00 6.79 -2.95
C GLU A 12 6.18 5.50 -3.08
N ILE A 13 5.88 4.86 -1.95
CA ILE A 13 5.05 3.64 -1.91
C ILE A 13 3.60 3.96 -2.28
N GLU A 14 3.06 5.09 -1.81
CA GLU A 14 1.73 5.58 -2.19
C GLU A 14 1.64 5.85 -3.70
N SER A 15 2.67 6.51 -4.26
CA SER A 15 2.77 6.75 -5.70
C SER A 15 2.82 5.43 -6.49
N ALA A 16 3.58 4.44 -6.03
CA ALA A 16 3.62 3.12 -6.65
C ALA A 16 2.27 2.39 -6.58
N LEU A 17 1.54 2.49 -5.47
CA LEU A 17 0.20 1.90 -5.37
C LEU A 17 -0.79 2.60 -6.33
N VAL A 18 -0.80 3.94 -6.33
CA VAL A 18 -1.70 4.76 -7.15
C VAL A 18 -1.41 4.62 -8.65
N SER A 19 -0.18 4.25 -9.03
CA SER A 19 0.15 3.98 -10.44
C SER A 19 -0.51 2.72 -10.99
N HIS A 20 -1.02 1.82 -10.13
CA HIS A 20 -1.75 0.64 -10.58
C HIS A 20 -3.19 1.02 -11.01
N PRO A 21 -3.70 0.57 -12.18
CA PRO A 21 -4.98 1.03 -12.73
C PRO A 21 -6.19 0.85 -11.82
N ILE A 22 -6.19 -0.18 -10.97
CA ILE A 22 -7.33 -0.47 -10.07
C ILE A 22 -7.39 0.45 -8.84
N VAL A 23 -6.32 1.19 -8.54
CA VAL A 23 -6.22 2.01 -7.33
C VAL A 23 -6.74 3.42 -7.62
N ALA A 24 -7.63 3.91 -6.76
CA ALA A 24 -8.10 5.28 -6.77
C ALA A 24 -7.21 6.15 -5.86
N GLU A 25 -7.02 5.69 -4.62
CA GLU A 25 -6.27 6.39 -3.59
C GLU A 25 -5.53 5.39 -2.71
N SER A 26 -4.43 5.83 -2.09
CA SER A 26 -3.72 5.05 -1.09
C SER A 26 -3.16 5.93 0.03
N ALA A 27 -2.99 5.32 1.20
CA ALA A 27 -2.25 5.89 2.31
C ALA A 27 -1.35 4.81 2.91
N VAL A 28 -0.09 5.16 3.20
CA VAL A 28 0.92 4.23 3.71
C VAL A 28 1.45 4.70 5.05
N VAL A 29 1.52 3.77 6.00
CA VAL A 29 2.08 4.00 7.32
C VAL A 29 3.10 2.94 7.69
N GLY A 30 4.02 3.31 8.58
CA GLY A 30 4.89 2.35 9.25
C GLY A 30 4.23 1.84 10.52
N ALA A 31 4.10 0.52 10.63
CA ALA A 31 3.71 -0.15 11.87
C ALA A 31 4.95 -0.76 12.53
N ALA A 32 4.97 -0.86 13.86
CA ALA A 32 6.04 -1.56 14.57
C ALA A 32 6.07 -3.04 14.15
N ASP A 33 7.26 -3.57 13.91
CA ASP A 33 7.47 -4.96 13.54
C ASP A 33 8.74 -5.48 14.22
N GLU A 34 8.65 -6.60 14.92
CA GLU A 34 9.75 -7.11 15.75
C GLU A 34 10.97 -7.56 14.94
N THR A 35 10.77 -7.94 13.67
CA THR A 35 11.84 -8.47 12.82
C THR A 35 12.53 -7.38 12.01
N THR A 36 11.75 -6.42 11.50
CA THR A 36 12.20 -5.40 10.56
C THR A 36 12.27 -4.00 11.19
N GLY A 37 11.92 -3.87 12.47
CA GLY A 37 11.77 -2.60 13.18
C GLY A 37 10.46 -1.90 12.83
N GLN A 38 10.23 -1.65 11.54
CA GLN A 38 8.93 -1.22 11.02
C GLN A 38 8.54 -2.02 9.79
N ALA A 39 7.24 -2.28 9.64
CA ALA A 39 6.64 -2.87 8.45
C ALA A 39 5.77 -1.85 7.69
N VAL A 40 5.74 -1.98 6.37
CA VAL A 40 4.87 -1.20 5.48
C VAL A 40 3.43 -1.70 5.59
N VAL A 41 2.51 -0.83 5.97
CA VAL A 41 1.07 -1.10 5.97
C VAL A 41 0.40 -0.08 5.06
N ALA A 42 -0.40 -0.56 4.12
CA ALA A 42 -1.12 0.28 3.17
C ALA A 42 -2.62 0.17 3.35
N PHE A 43 -3.31 1.29 3.15
CA PHE A 43 -4.77 1.37 3.03
C PHE A 43 -5.07 1.84 1.62
N VAL A 44 -5.91 1.10 0.90
CA VAL A 44 -6.14 1.30 -0.52
C VAL A 44 -7.63 1.40 -0.79
N ILE A 45 -8.02 2.43 -1.53
CA ILE A 45 -9.35 2.55 -2.12
C ILE A 45 -9.25 2.12 -3.57
N LEU A 46 -10.07 1.14 -3.97
CA LEU A 46 -10.18 0.71 -5.36
C LEU A 46 -11.05 1.67 -6.16
N ARG A 47 -10.78 1.83 -7.45
CA ARG A 47 -11.67 2.55 -8.36
C ARG A 47 -13.03 1.87 -8.43
N ALA A 48 -14.09 2.67 -8.56
CA ALA A 48 -15.47 2.17 -8.57
C ALA A 48 -15.70 1.12 -9.66
N GLU A 49 -15.13 1.31 -10.85
CA GLU A 49 -15.24 0.34 -11.95
C GLU A 49 -14.49 -0.97 -11.70
N HIS A 50 -13.60 -1.03 -10.71
CA HIS A 50 -12.86 -2.24 -10.32
C HIS A 50 -13.37 -2.83 -9.00
N ALA A 51 -14.23 -2.13 -8.27
CA ALA A 51 -14.83 -2.62 -7.03
C ALA A 51 -15.72 -3.85 -7.34
N GLY A 52 -15.45 -4.96 -6.65
CA GLY A 52 -16.18 -6.23 -6.81
C GLY A 52 -15.71 -7.13 -7.95
N HIS A 53 -14.77 -6.69 -8.79
CA HIS A 53 -14.13 -7.57 -9.81
C HIS A 53 -13.12 -8.54 -9.19
N GLN A 54 -12.58 -8.21 -8.03
CA GLN A 54 -11.61 -8.98 -7.27
C GLN A 54 -12.04 -9.01 -5.81
N THR A 55 -11.73 -10.10 -5.12
CA THR A 55 -11.80 -10.14 -3.66
C THR A 55 -10.73 -9.23 -3.06
N PRO A 56 -10.91 -8.74 -1.81
CA PRO A 56 -9.90 -7.93 -1.14
C PRO A 56 -8.52 -8.59 -1.06
N ASP A 57 -8.47 -9.92 -0.91
CA ASP A 57 -7.22 -10.68 -0.83
C ASP A 57 -6.51 -10.75 -2.19
N GLU A 58 -7.25 -10.99 -3.27
CA GLU A 58 -6.70 -10.98 -4.64
C GLU A 58 -6.14 -9.60 -5.00
N ALA A 59 -6.90 -8.52 -4.71
CA ALA A 59 -6.43 -7.16 -4.92
C ALA A 59 -5.18 -6.87 -4.08
N SER A 60 -5.13 -7.34 -2.83
CA SER A 60 -3.98 -7.13 -1.95
C SER A 60 -2.72 -7.82 -2.46
N GLU A 61 -2.81 -9.08 -2.91
CA GLU A 61 -1.65 -9.79 -3.46
C GLU A 61 -1.16 -9.17 -4.77
N LEU A 62 -2.08 -8.77 -5.65
CA LEU A 62 -1.77 -8.06 -6.88
C LEU A 62 -0.99 -6.77 -6.60
N LEU A 63 -1.47 -5.95 -5.67
CA LEU A 63 -0.86 -4.65 -5.34
C LEU A 63 0.48 -4.81 -4.61
N ARG A 64 0.63 -5.82 -3.74
CA ARG A 64 1.93 -6.15 -3.14
C ARG A 64 2.97 -6.49 -4.19
N LYS A 65 2.58 -7.30 -5.18
CA LYS A 65 3.47 -7.65 -6.30
C LYS A 65 3.84 -6.41 -7.09
N HIS A 66 2.87 -5.58 -7.46
CA HIS A 66 3.10 -4.33 -8.19
C HIS A 66 4.10 -3.40 -7.49
N VAL A 67 3.93 -3.13 -6.19
CA VAL A 67 4.89 -2.30 -5.43
C VAL A 67 6.29 -2.94 -5.41
N SER A 68 6.37 -4.26 -5.30
CA SER A 68 7.65 -4.98 -5.31
C SER A 68 8.36 -4.86 -6.66
N GLU A 69 7.62 -4.80 -7.76
CA GLU A 69 8.16 -4.63 -9.11
C GLU A 69 8.57 -3.17 -9.38
N GLN A 70 7.85 -2.20 -8.82
CA GLN A 70 8.13 -0.77 -9.01
C GLN A 70 9.32 -0.26 -8.20
N ILE A 71 9.42 -0.67 -6.92
CA ILE A 71 10.42 -0.13 -5.98
C ILE A 71 11.41 -1.21 -5.54
N GLY A 72 10.94 -2.44 -5.37
CA GLY A 72 11.73 -3.56 -4.89
C GLY A 72 11.10 -4.26 -3.68
N ALA A 73 11.59 -5.46 -3.37
CA ALA A 73 11.04 -6.32 -2.32
C ALA A 73 11.04 -5.66 -0.92
N ILE A 74 11.96 -4.73 -0.65
CA ILE A 74 12.07 -4.02 0.63
C ILE A 74 10.87 -3.08 0.89
N ALA A 75 10.22 -2.59 -0.17
CA ALA A 75 9.06 -1.70 -0.08
C ALA A 75 7.72 -2.46 -0.13
N ARG A 76 7.76 -3.79 -0.33
CA ARG A 76 6.55 -4.62 -0.40
C ARG A 76 5.71 -4.44 0.87
N PRO A 77 4.45 -3.99 0.76
CA PRO A 77 3.57 -3.90 1.92
C PRO A 77 3.43 -5.25 2.62
N ARG A 78 3.60 -5.26 3.94
CA ARG A 78 3.37 -6.41 4.83
C ARG A 78 1.88 -6.69 4.97
N GLN A 79 1.06 -5.64 4.94
CA GLN A 79 -0.40 -5.69 4.93
C GLN A 79 -0.96 -4.61 3.99
N ILE A 80 -2.03 -4.97 3.29
CA ILE A 80 -2.84 -4.03 2.52
C ILE A 80 -4.28 -4.22 2.99
N PHE A 81 -4.92 -3.11 3.37
CA PHE A 81 -6.33 -3.08 3.72
C PHE A 81 -7.09 -2.40 2.59
N ILE A 82 -8.00 -3.13 1.96
CA ILE A 82 -8.95 -2.53 1.03
C ILE A 82 -10.06 -1.87 1.85
N VAL A 83 -10.18 -0.56 1.72
CA VAL A 83 -11.10 0.27 2.51
C VAL A 83 -11.99 1.10 1.60
N ALA A 84 -13.16 1.49 2.11
CA ALA A 84 -14.10 2.33 1.37
C ALA A 84 -13.69 3.82 1.37
N GLU A 85 -13.02 4.27 2.43
CA GLU A 85 -12.61 5.66 2.60
C GLU A 85 -11.32 5.78 3.43
N LEU A 86 -10.67 6.93 3.28
CA LEU A 86 -9.52 7.36 4.08
C LEU A 86 -9.92 8.62 4.86
N PRO A 87 -9.47 8.80 6.11
CA PRO A 87 -9.75 10.00 6.88
C PRO A 87 -9.06 11.20 6.22
N LYS A 88 -9.87 12.17 5.73
CA LYS A 88 -9.38 13.38 5.06
C LYS A 88 -9.55 14.61 5.95
N THR A 89 -8.60 15.54 5.86
CA THR A 89 -8.74 16.88 6.44
C THR A 89 -9.53 17.77 5.49
N ARG A 90 -10.07 18.87 6.01
CA ARG A 90 -10.93 19.80 5.25
C ARG A 90 -10.15 20.82 4.38
N SER A 91 -8.92 20.46 3.99
CA SER A 91 -7.90 21.38 3.46
C SER A 91 -8.15 21.80 2.03
#